data_AF-A0A9X0C1W4-F1
#
_entry.id   AF-A0A9X0C1W4-F1
#
_cell.length_a   1.000
_cell.length_b   1.000
_cell.length_c   1.000
_cell.angle_alpha   90.00
_cell.angle_beta   90.00
_cell.angle_gamma   90.00
#
_symmetry.space_group_name_H-M   'P 1'
#
loop_
_entity.id
_entity.type
_entity.pdbx_description
1 polymer ?
#
loop_
_entity_poly.entity_id
_entity_poly.type
_entity_poly.pdbx_seq_one_letter_code
_entity_poly.pdbx_strand_id
1 'polypeptide(L)'
;MSTPPTLLFIPGSWHKPTCYDEVTKLLQGHKLKCISITLPSTTGNPAATFKDDLETAREAILTETINGRNVVVIAHSYGGMVGNSAIKGLTEPRDFTESQNQTSTTGYVIGLILIASGFTLSGLAFMDPFFRPPPFLAGQ
;
A
#
# COMPACT_ATOMS: atom_id res chain seq x y z
N MET A 1 -7.51 -21.62 -13.34
CA MET A 1 -6.57 -20.50 -13.52
C MET A 1 -6.79 -19.54 -12.36
N SER A 2 -5.76 -19.24 -11.56
CA SER A 2 -5.90 -18.26 -10.48
C SER A 2 -6.05 -16.86 -11.08
N THR A 3 -7.03 -16.08 -10.62
CA THR A 3 -7.22 -14.69 -11.04
C THR A 3 -6.04 -13.87 -10.53
N PRO A 4 -5.33 -13.10 -11.39
CA PRO A 4 -4.25 -12.24 -10.93
C PRO A 4 -4.73 -11.24 -9.86
N PRO A 5 -3.89 -10.90 -8.87
CA PRO A 5 -4.27 -9.94 -7.85
C PRO A 5 -4.40 -8.54 -8.42
N THR A 6 -5.13 -7.68 -7.71
CA THR A 6 -5.11 -6.24 -7.92
C THR A 6 -3.90 -5.64 -7.22
N LEU A 7 -3.15 -4.81 -7.93
CA LEU A 7 -2.04 -4.02 -7.39
C LEU A 7 -2.56 -2.66 -6.93
N LEU A 8 -2.51 -2.40 -5.62
CA LEU A 8 -2.91 -1.13 -5.02
C LEU A 8 -1.68 -0.29 -4.70
N PHE A 9 -1.54 0.86 -5.37
CA PHE A 9 -0.44 1.79 -5.20
C PHE A 9 -0.82 2.92 -4.23
N ILE A 10 -0.02 3.07 -3.18
CA ILE A 10 -0.18 4.09 -2.14
C ILE A 10 1.00 5.06 -2.22
N PRO A 11 0.77 6.33 -2.63
CA PRO A 11 1.83 7.31 -2.79
C PRO A 11 2.42 7.75 -1.46
N GLY A 12 3.63 8.32 -1.53
CA GLY A 12 4.27 8.99 -0.40
C GLY A 12 3.82 10.44 -0.24
N SER A 13 4.32 11.10 0.80
CA SER A 13 4.09 12.53 1.04
C SER A 13 4.47 13.36 -0.20
N TRP A 14 3.71 14.42 -0.44
CA TRP A 14 3.89 15.33 -1.58
C TRP A 14 3.73 14.70 -2.98
N HIS A 15 3.31 13.43 -3.09
CA HIS A 15 3.06 12.79 -4.37
C HIS A 15 1.56 12.68 -4.68
N LYS A 16 1.23 12.84 -5.97
CA LYS A 16 -0.07 12.51 -6.54
C LYS A 16 -0.07 11.06 -7.05
N PRO A 17 -1.23 10.41 -7.20
CA PRO A 17 -1.31 9.03 -7.74
C PRO A 17 -0.66 8.88 -9.12
N THR A 18 -0.64 9.97 -9.90
CA THR A 18 -0.06 10.04 -11.25
C THR A 18 1.44 9.75 -11.29
N CYS A 19 2.15 9.75 -10.14
CA CYS A 19 3.54 9.29 -10.11
C CYS A 19 3.70 7.82 -10.51
N TYR A 20 2.61 7.03 -10.48
CA TYR A 20 2.59 5.64 -10.88
C TYR A 20 2.11 5.39 -12.31
N ASP A 21 1.77 6.42 -13.10
CA ASP A 21 1.15 6.22 -14.41
C ASP A 21 2.02 5.38 -15.37
N GLU A 22 3.32 5.66 -15.43
CA GLU A 22 4.24 4.92 -16.29
C GLU A 22 4.38 3.45 -15.87
N VAL A 23 4.51 3.17 -14.57
CA VAL A 23 4.65 1.79 -14.08
C VAL A 23 3.33 1.01 -14.19
N THR A 24 2.19 1.65 -13.91
CA THR A 24 0.87 1.01 -14.01
C THR A 24 0.54 0.70 -15.46
N LYS A 25 0.89 1.56 -16.41
CA LYS A 25 0.73 1.31 -17.85
C LYS A 25 1.50 0.07 -18.31
N LEU A 26 2.75 -0.10 -17.85
CA LEU A 26 3.55 -1.30 -18.15
C LEU A 26 2.91 -2.57 -17.57
N LEU A 27 2.48 -2.52 -16.30
CA LEU A 27 1.88 -3.66 -15.60
C LEU A 27 0.51 -4.05 -16.18
N GLN A 28 -0.29 -3.07 -16.59
CA GLN A 28 -1.56 -3.31 -17.30
C GLN A 28 -1.34 -4.03 -18.63
N GLY A 29 -0.21 -3.79 -19.31
CA GLY A 29 0.21 -4.57 -20.48
C GLY A 29 0.36 -6.08 -20.20
N HIS A 30 0.64 -6.44 -18.94
CA HIS A 30 0.68 -7.83 -18.45
C HIS A 30 -0.65 -8.32 -17.88
N LYS A 31 -1.76 -7.63 -18.15
CA LYS A 31 -3.12 -7.95 -17.65
C LYS A 31 -3.24 -7.88 -16.12
N LEU A 32 -2.39 -7.10 -15.45
CA LEU A 32 -2.51 -6.84 -14.01
C LEU A 32 -3.42 -5.62 -13.79
N LYS A 33 -4.44 -5.79 -12.96
CA LYS A 33 -5.27 -4.66 -12.53
C LYS A 33 -4.46 -3.78 -11.58
N CYS A 34 -4.36 -2.50 -11.89
CA CYS A 34 -3.65 -1.52 -11.07
C CYS A 34 -4.63 -0.45 -10.60
N ILE A 35 -4.56 -0.08 -9.32
CA ILE A 35 -5.32 1.01 -8.70
C ILE A 35 -4.31 1.90 -7.99
N SER A 36 -4.36 3.21 -8.24
CA SER A 36 -3.55 4.20 -7.50
C SER A 36 -4.50 5.15 -6.77
N ILE A 37 -4.31 5.31 -5.46
CA ILE A 37 -5.21 6.13 -4.62
C ILE A 37 -4.63 7.50 -4.32
N THR A 38 -5.51 8.49 -4.15
CA THR A 38 -5.16 9.81 -3.62
C THR A 38 -5.32 9.77 -2.11
N LEU A 39 -4.26 10.08 -1.37
CA LEU A 39 -4.34 10.24 0.07
C LEU A 39 -4.86 11.64 0.41
N PRO A 40 -5.92 11.80 1.22
CA PRO A 40 -6.43 13.11 1.64
C PRO A 40 -5.34 14.08 2.11
N SER A 41 -4.35 13.61 2.89
CA SER A 41 -3.26 14.46 3.39
C SER A 41 -2.31 14.99 2.31
N THR A 42 -2.25 14.36 1.13
CA THR A 42 -1.37 14.80 0.03
C THR A 42 -2.04 15.79 -0.92
N THR A 43 -3.30 16.14 -0.67
CA THR A 43 -4.08 17.08 -1.51
C THR A 43 -3.93 18.55 -1.12
N GLY A 44 -3.16 18.84 -0.06
CA GLY A 44 -3.03 20.20 0.49
C GLY A 44 -4.14 20.60 1.47
N ASN A 45 -4.99 19.65 1.88
CA ASN A 45 -5.97 19.86 2.94
C ASN A 45 -5.28 19.84 4.32
N PRO A 46 -5.18 20.97 5.05
CA PRO A 46 -4.52 21.01 6.35
C PRO A 46 -5.29 20.30 7.46
N ALA A 47 -6.58 19.98 7.25
CA ALA A 47 -7.41 19.26 8.20
C ALA A 47 -7.37 17.74 8.01
N ALA A 48 -6.78 17.25 6.92
CA ALA A 48 -6.67 15.82 6.67
C ALA A 48 -5.69 15.17 7.66
N THR A 49 -6.09 14.00 8.17
CA THR A 49 -5.36 13.27 9.19
C THR A 49 -4.81 11.96 8.63
N PHE A 50 -3.87 11.34 9.37
CA PHE A 50 -3.41 9.99 9.09
C PHE A 50 -4.57 8.97 9.07
N LYS A 51 -5.63 9.20 9.87
CA LYS A 51 -6.82 8.34 9.87
C LYS A 51 -7.57 8.43 8.53
N ASP A 52 -7.68 9.61 7.94
CA ASP A 52 -8.38 9.77 6.65
C ASP A 52 -7.64 9.04 5.52
N ASP A 53 -6.31 9.08 5.53
CA ASP A 53 -5.47 8.32 4.61
C ASP A 53 -5.62 6.80 4.81
N LEU A 54 -5.67 6.36 6.07
CA LEU A 54 -5.88 4.97 6.44
C LEU A 54 -7.24 4.46 5.93
N GLU A 55 -8.32 5.19 6.18
CA GLU A 55 -9.66 4.80 5.72
C GLU A 55 -9.73 4.75 4.20
N THR A 56 -9.12 5.72 3.50
CA THR A 56 -9.06 5.74 2.02
C THR A 56 -8.35 4.50 1.48
N ALA A 57 -7.21 4.12 2.06
CA ALA A 57 -6.49 2.91 1.66
C ALA A 57 -7.27 1.63 1.98
N ARG A 58 -7.93 1.57 3.15
CA ARG A 58 -8.75 0.42 3.55
C ARG A 58 -9.97 0.25 2.65
N GLU A 59 -10.66 1.32 2.29
CA GLU A 59 -11.81 1.28 1.39
C GLU A 59 -11.41 0.74 0.00
N ALA A 60 -10.26 1.16 -0.52
CA ALA A 60 -9.73 0.64 -1.78
C ALA A 60 -9.41 -0.86 -1.72
N ILE A 61 -8.84 -1.35 -0.61
CA ILE A 61 -8.61 -2.79 -0.40
C ILE A 61 -9.94 -3.54 -0.34
N LEU A 62 -10.88 -3.07 0.48
CA LEU A 62 -12.19 -3.70 0.68
C LEU A 62 -13.02 -3.77 -0.60
N THR A 63 -12.99 -2.72 -1.40
CA THR A 63 -13.65 -2.69 -2.71
C THR A 63 -13.19 -3.84 -3.61
N GLU A 64 -11.92 -4.23 -3.54
CA GLU A 64 -11.40 -5.34 -4.32
C GLU A 64 -11.69 -6.69 -3.67
N THR A 65 -11.47 -6.82 -2.37
CA THR A 65 -11.59 -8.08 -1.64
C THR A 65 -13.03 -8.57 -1.53
N ILE A 66 -14.01 -7.68 -1.35
CA ILE A 66 -15.45 -8.04 -1.35
C ILE A 66 -15.87 -8.64 -2.70
N ASN A 67 -15.18 -8.27 -3.79
CA ASN A 67 -15.39 -8.83 -5.12
C ASN A 67 -14.53 -10.09 -5.41
N GLY A 68 -13.99 -10.73 -4.37
CA GLY A 68 -13.22 -11.97 -4.51
C GLY A 68 -11.82 -11.80 -5.09
N ARG A 69 -11.31 -10.57 -5.20
CA ARG A 69 -9.96 -10.32 -5.72
C ARG A 69 -8.95 -10.19 -4.60
N ASN A 70 -7.86 -10.92 -4.72
CA ASN A 70 -6.70 -10.71 -3.86
C ASN A 70 -6.01 -9.39 -4.18
N VAL A 71 -5.37 -8.79 -3.19
CA VAL A 71 -4.72 -7.48 -3.30
C VAL A 71 -3.25 -7.58 -2.90
N VAL A 72 -2.37 -6.94 -3.67
CA VAL A 72 -1.00 -6.63 -3.27
C VAL A 72 -0.90 -5.13 -3.07
N VAL A 73 -0.52 -4.69 -1.87
CA VAL A 73 -0.34 -3.28 -1.55
C VAL A 73 1.10 -2.88 -1.85
N ILE A 74 1.29 -1.84 -2.66
CA ILE A 74 2.58 -1.29 -3.06
C ILE A 74 2.65 0.13 -2.52
N ALA A 75 3.54 0.39 -1.58
CA ALA A 75 3.50 1.60 -0.78
C ALA A 75 4.87 2.31 -0.77
N HIS A 76 4.87 3.60 -1.11
CA HIS A 76 6.09 4.41 -1.20
C HIS A 76 6.23 5.39 -0.03
N SER A 77 7.41 5.47 0.58
CA SER A 77 7.73 6.42 1.65
C SER A 77 6.64 6.46 2.75
N TYR A 78 6.04 7.62 3.03
CA TYR A 78 4.89 7.79 3.95
C TYR A 78 3.74 6.81 3.67
N GLY A 79 3.49 6.50 2.40
CA GLY A 79 2.48 5.53 2.00
C GLY A 79 2.71 4.16 2.62
N GLY A 80 3.94 3.80 3.01
CA GLY A 80 4.22 2.57 3.74
C GLY A 80 3.63 2.55 5.15
N MET A 81 3.59 3.67 5.86
CA MET A 81 2.90 3.76 7.16
C MET A 81 1.39 3.55 6.98
N VAL A 82 0.81 4.19 5.97
CA VAL A 82 -0.62 4.08 5.63
C VAL A 82 -0.94 2.65 5.20
N GLY A 83 -0.21 2.09 4.25
CA GLY A 83 -0.42 0.75 3.70
C GLY A 83 -0.26 -0.35 4.73
N ASN A 84 0.81 -0.32 5.54
CA ASN A 84 1.03 -1.31 6.60
C ASN A 84 -0.10 -1.26 7.65
N SER A 85 -0.57 -0.06 8.00
CA SER A 85 -1.71 0.09 8.91
C SER A 85 -3.03 -0.38 8.27
N ALA A 86 -3.24 -0.11 6.98
CA ALA A 86 -4.47 -0.41 6.26
C ALA A 86 -4.73 -1.91 6.12
N ILE A 87 -3.70 -2.74 6.00
CA ILE A 87 -3.86 -4.19 5.80
C ILE A 87 -4.28 -4.95 7.07
N LYS A 88 -4.28 -4.31 8.25
CA LYS A 88 -4.63 -4.96 9.52
C LYS A 88 -6.02 -5.62 9.45
N GLY A 89 -6.06 -6.94 9.69
CA GLY A 89 -7.29 -7.74 9.65
C GLY A 89 -7.86 -7.99 8.26
N LEU A 90 -7.12 -7.65 7.19
CA LEU A 90 -7.50 -7.89 5.79
C LEU A 90 -6.56 -8.91 5.10
N THR A 91 -5.61 -9.48 5.83
CA THR A 91 -4.75 -10.57 5.35
C THR A 91 -5.44 -11.93 5.52
N GLU A 92 -4.86 -12.96 4.92
CA GLU A 92 -5.32 -14.35 5.09
C GLU A 92 -5.48 -14.71 6.59
N PRO A 93 -6.63 -15.27 7.00
CA PRO A 93 -6.84 -15.69 8.38
C PRO A 93 -5.88 -16.84 8.75
N ARG A 94 -5.19 -16.70 9.88
CA ARG A 94 -4.20 -17.69 10.37
C ARG A 94 -4.79 -19.08 10.68
N ASP A 95 -6.10 -19.17 10.83
CA ASP A 95 -6.82 -20.41 11.16
C ASP A 95 -7.41 -21.14 9.93
N PHE A 96 -6.99 -20.77 8.71
CA PHE A 96 -7.23 -21.58 7.50
C PHE A 96 -6.39 -22.87 7.57
N THR A 97 -6.78 -23.76 8.48
CA THR A 97 -6.43 -25.17 8.42
C THR A 97 -7.09 -25.77 7.18
N GLU A 98 -6.37 -26.65 6.48
CA GLU A 98 -6.74 -27.33 5.21
C GLU A 98 -8.10 -28.06 5.20
N SER A 99 -8.88 -27.98 6.29
CA SER A 99 -10.14 -28.71 6.51
C SER A 99 -11.39 -28.01 5.98
N GLN A 100 -11.32 -26.76 5.51
CA GLN A 100 -12.47 -26.09 4.90
C GLN A 100 -12.20 -25.80 3.42
N ASN A 101 -12.58 -26.77 2.58
CA ASN A 101 -12.93 -26.60 1.17
C ASN A 101 -14.17 -25.68 0.98
N GLN A 102 -14.31 -24.64 1.80
CA GLN A 102 -15.21 -23.54 1.53
C GLN A 102 -14.42 -22.54 0.72
N THR A 103 -14.76 -22.46 -0.56
CA THR A 103 -14.37 -21.39 -1.47
C THR A 103 -14.72 -20.06 -0.80
N SER A 104 -13.79 -19.46 -0.05
CA SER A 104 -13.95 -18.10 0.42
C SER A 104 -14.07 -17.24 -0.82
N THR A 105 -15.28 -16.77 -1.09
CA THR A 105 -15.59 -15.91 -2.24
C THR A 105 -15.02 -14.51 -2.04
N THR A 106 -14.53 -14.20 -0.85
CA THR A 106 -13.89 -12.94 -0.48
C THR A 106 -12.38 -13.08 -0.63
N GLY A 107 -11.77 -12.15 -1.37
CA GLY A 107 -10.32 -12.04 -1.50
C GLY A 107 -9.67 -11.47 -0.24
N TYR A 108 -8.34 -11.41 -0.24
CA TYR A 108 -7.58 -10.89 0.90
C TYR A 108 -6.28 -10.25 0.42
N VAL A 109 -5.61 -9.55 1.33
CA VAL A 109 -4.28 -9.00 1.08
C VAL A 109 -3.25 -10.14 1.13
N ILE A 110 -2.57 -10.36 0.01
CA ILE A 110 -1.59 -11.44 -0.17
C ILE A 110 -0.14 -10.94 -0.17
N GLY A 111 0.08 -9.62 -0.14
CA GLY A 111 1.42 -9.06 -0.13
C GLY A 111 1.45 -7.56 0.16
N LEU A 112 2.56 -7.13 0.76
CA LEU A 112 2.92 -5.74 1.00
C LEU A 112 4.33 -5.49 0.45
N ILE A 113 4.46 -4.58 -0.50
CA ILE A 113 5.71 -4.14 -1.10
C ILE A 113 5.99 -2.72 -0.63
N LEU A 114 7.12 -2.52 0.04
CA LEU A 114 7.56 -1.22 0.54
C LEU A 114 8.67 -0.65 -0.36
N ILE A 115 8.50 0.58 -0.84
CA ILE A 115 9.48 1.28 -1.69
C ILE A 115 9.96 2.53 -0.96
N ALA A 116 11.26 2.66 -0.74
CA ALA A 116 11.85 3.77 0.03
C ALA A 116 11.08 4.04 1.35
N SER A 117 10.64 2.96 1.99
CA SER A 117 9.83 2.95 3.19
C SER A 117 10.33 1.85 4.13
N GLY A 118 9.71 1.74 5.30
CA GLY A 118 10.09 0.83 6.36
C GLY A 118 9.03 0.79 7.45
N PHE A 119 9.21 -0.12 8.38
CA PHE A 119 8.48 -0.13 9.64
C PHE A 119 9.17 0.83 10.62
N THR A 120 8.41 1.55 11.44
CA THR A 120 8.97 2.35 12.53
C THR A 120 9.68 1.41 13.51
N LEU A 121 11.00 1.56 13.65
CA LEU A 121 11.74 0.88 14.71
C LEU A 121 11.28 1.40 16.07
N SER A 122 11.19 0.52 17.06
CA SER A 122 10.82 0.90 18.43
C SER A 122 11.69 2.04 18.94
N GLY A 123 11.07 3.16 19.33
CA GLY A 123 11.76 4.35 19.81
C GLY A 123 12.14 5.39 18.75
N LEU A 124 11.80 5.19 17.47
CA LEU A 124 12.03 6.15 16.38
C LEU A 124 10.74 6.40 15.59
N ALA A 125 10.46 7.65 15.26
CA ALA A 125 9.50 8.02 14.23
C ALA A 125 10.08 7.73 12.84
N PHE A 126 9.21 7.47 11.87
CA PHE A 126 9.60 7.17 10.49
C PHE A 126 10.52 8.24 9.87
N MET A 127 10.36 9.50 10.29
CA MET A 127 11.16 10.63 9.80
C MET A 127 12.44 10.89 10.63
N ASP A 128 12.58 10.32 11.82
CA ASP A 128 13.74 10.56 12.69
C ASP A 128 15.09 10.22 12.03
N PRO A 129 15.22 9.14 11.24
CA PRO A 129 16.47 8.83 10.53
C PRO A 129 16.83 9.85 9.43
N PHE A 130 15.87 10.62 8.92
CA PHE A 130 16.04 11.54 7.78
C PHE A 130 16.44 12.97 8.18
N PHE A 131 16.54 13.27 9.49
CA PHE A 131 16.99 14.59 9.99
C PHE A 131 18.52 14.73 10.12
N ARG A 132 19.30 13.71 9.73
CA ARG A 132 20.74 13.88 9.54
C ARG A 132 20.99 14.34 8.10
N PRO A 133 21.75 15.44 7.87
CA PRO A 133 22.15 15.80 6.51
C PRO A 133 22.83 14.60 5.84
N PRO A 134 22.49 14.27 4.58
CA PRO A 134 23.12 13.16 3.87
C PRO A 134 24.65 13.35 3.85
N PRO A 135 25.44 12.27 3.97
CA PRO A 135 26.89 12.39 3.90
C PRO A 135 27.30 13.01 2.57
N PHE A 136 28.24 13.98 2.62
CA PHE A 136 28.86 14.51 1.42
C PHE A 136 29.48 13.34 0.63
N LEU A 137 29.09 13.19 -0.63
CA LEU A 137 29.88 12.42 -1.59
C LEU A 137 31.15 13.22 -1.88
N ALA A 138 32.19 13.01 -1.07
CA ALA A 138 33.53 13.43 -1.41
C ALA A 138 34.06 12.47 -2.50
N GLY A 139 34.01 12.95 -3.74
CA GLY A 139 34.45 12.22 -4.93
C GLY A 139 34.63 13.15 -6.12
N GLN A 140 35.62 14.04 -6.03
CA GLN A 140 36.49 14.48 -7.13
C GLN A 140 37.89 14.70 -6.58
#